data_AF-A0A2V9FPC9-F1
#
_entry.id   AF-A0A2V9FPC9-F1
#
_cell.length_a   1.000
_cell.length_b   1.000
_cell.length_c   1.000
_cell.angle_alpha   90.00
_cell.angle_beta   90.00
_cell.angle_gamma   90.00
#
_symmetry.space_group_name_H-M   'P 1'
#
loop_
_entity.id
_entity.type
_entity.pdbx_description
1 polymer ?
#
loop_
_entity_poly.entity_id
_entity_poly.type
_entity_poly.pdbx_seq_one_letter_code
_entity_poly.pdbx_strand_id
1 'polypeptide(L)'
;MGYVVAQSFYHPEETSVRAALGHNTLAVAIALFLIGFFTMLNRRKALTQVLGLLSLENGLFLAAISLTYGMPLVVELGIFFDVLVAVMVLGILVFRIREAFDSMDVSKLRKLRE
;
A
#
# COMPACT_ATOMS: atom_id res chain seq x y z
N MET A 1 -15.65 -42.73 2.89
CA MET A 1 -14.24 -42.33 3.02
C MET A 1 -13.43 -42.42 1.72
N GLY A 2 -13.68 -43.38 0.80
CA GLY A 2 -12.93 -43.46 -0.48
C GLY A 2 -13.27 -42.41 -1.54
N TYR A 3 -14.49 -41.85 -1.53
CA TYR A 3 -14.94 -40.86 -2.52
C TYR A 3 -14.22 -39.50 -2.41
N VAL A 4 -13.81 -39.13 -1.19
CA VAL A 4 -13.08 -37.87 -0.92
C VAL A 4 -11.64 -37.96 -1.46
N VAL A 5 -11.03 -39.14 -1.35
CA VAL A 5 -9.70 -39.39 -1.90
C VAL A 5 -9.75 -39.41 -3.43
N ALA A 6 -10.76 -40.05 -4.02
CA ALA A 6 -10.91 -40.10 -5.47
C ALA A 6 -11.12 -38.71 -6.11
N GLN A 7 -11.96 -37.84 -5.53
CA GLN A 7 -12.13 -36.47 -6.04
C GLN A 7 -10.84 -35.64 -6.02
N SER A 8 -9.96 -35.85 -5.03
CA SER A 8 -8.67 -35.16 -4.98
C SER A 8 -7.75 -35.50 -6.15
N PHE A 9 -7.91 -36.67 -6.78
CA PHE A 9 -7.12 -37.09 -7.95
C PHE A 9 -7.67 -36.57 -9.28
N TYR A 10 -8.91 -36.08 -9.33
CA TYR A 10 -9.53 -35.57 -10.57
C TYR A 10 -9.33 -34.07 -10.80
N HIS A 11 -8.89 -33.29 -9.81
CA HIS A 11 -8.59 -31.84 -9.96
C HIS A 11 -7.13 -31.47 -9.63
N PRO A 12 -6.11 -32.12 -10.25
CA PRO A 12 -4.72 -31.71 -10.10
C PRO A 12 -4.45 -30.33 -10.75
N GLU A 13 -5.22 -29.97 -11.78
CA GLU A 13 -5.18 -28.63 -12.42
C GLU A 13 -5.54 -27.52 -11.42
N GLU A 14 -6.62 -27.64 -10.65
CA GLU A 14 -7.03 -26.55 -9.74
C GLU A 14 -6.05 -26.35 -8.58
N THR A 15 -5.46 -27.43 -8.06
CA THR A 15 -4.49 -27.37 -6.96
C THR A 15 -3.14 -26.82 -7.44
N SER A 16 -2.69 -27.20 -8.63
CA SER A 16 -1.47 -26.66 -9.23
C SER A 16 -1.62 -25.19 -9.66
N VAL A 17 -2.77 -24.81 -10.22
CA VAL A 17 -3.08 -23.40 -10.54
C VAL A 17 -3.11 -22.56 -9.28
N ARG A 18 -3.74 -23.02 -8.19
CA ARG A 18 -3.73 -22.29 -6.89
C ARG A 18 -2.33 -22.13 -6.31
N ALA A 19 -1.48 -23.15 -6.40
CA ALA A 19 -0.09 -23.08 -5.96
C ALA A 19 0.76 -22.14 -6.83
N ALA A 20 0.55 -22.14 -8.15
CA ALA A 20 1.22 -21.23 -9.08
C ALA A 20 0.75 -19.78 -8.90
N LEU A 21 -0.53 -19.56 -8.61
CA LEU A 21 -1.07 -18.25 -8.26
C LEU A 21 -0.45 -17.72 -6.97
N GLY A 22 -0.36 -18.54 -5.91
CA GLY A 22 0.27 -18.14 -4.63
C GLY A 22 1.74 -17.69 -4.79
N HIS A 23 2.52 -18.40 -5.63
CA HIS A 23 3.90 -18.02 -5.96
C HIS A 23 4.00 -16.70 -6.73
N ASN A 24 3.16 -16.50 -7.75
CA ASN A 24 3.13 -15.26 -8.51
C ASN A 24 2.71 -14.06 -7.63
N THR A 25 1.73 -14.24 -6.76
CA THR A 25 1.28 -13.20 -5.83
C THR A 25 2.37 -12.81 -4.83
N LEU A 26 3.17 -13.77 -4.34
CA LEU A 26 4.34 -13.47 -3.49
C LEU A 26 5.40 -12.66 -4.23
N ALA A 27 5.70 -13.01 -5.48
CA ALA A 27 6.67 -12.26 -6.28
C ALA A 27 6.21 -10.81 -6.50
N VAL A 28 4.92 -10.61 -6.80
CA VAL A 28 4.31 -9.27 -6.94
C VAL A 28 4.33 -8.51 -5.62
N ALA A 29 4.01 -9.16 -4.51
CA ALA A 29 4.03 -8.59 -3.17
C ALA A 29 5.43 -8.07 -2.78
N ILE A 30 6.47 -8.88 -3.02
CA ILE A 30 7.86 -8.51 -2.76
C ILE A 30 8.30 -7.37 -3.67
N ALA A 31 7.92 -7.39 -4.94
CA ALA A 31 8.23 -6.30 -5.87
C ALA A 31 7.59 -4.98 -5.42
N LEU A 32 6.31 -4.98 -5.05
CA LEU A 32 5.61 -3.79 -4.53
C LEU A 32 6.24 -3.27 -3.23
N PHE A 33 6.64 -4.17 -2.34
CA PHE A 33 7.34 -3.82 -1.11
C PHE A 33 8.67 -3.12 -1.40
N LEU A 34 9.51 -3.69 -2.26
CA LEU A 34 10.81 -3.13 -2.62
C LEU A 34 10.69 -1.80 -3.38
N ILE A 35 9.73 -1.68 -4.29
CA ILE A 35 9.44 -0.44 -5.02
C ILE A 35 8.97 0.66 -4.06
N GLY A 36 8.06 0.34 -3.14
CA GLY A 36 7.58 1.27 -2.11
C GLY A 36 8.71 1.73 -1.19
N PHE A 37 9.50 0.79 -0.69
CA PHE A 37 10.67 1.05 0.16
C PHE A 37 11.72 1.91 -0.54
N PHE A 38 12.09 1.58 -1.78
CA PHE A 38 13.02 2.37 -2.58
C PHE A 38 12.51 3.79 -2.85
N THR A 39 11.23 3.92 -3.17
CA THR A 39 10.57 5.22 -3.42
C THR A 39 10.58 6.09 -2.17
N MET A 40 10.36 5.50 -1.00
CA MET A 40 10.40 6.19 0.28
C MET A 40 11.81 6.66 0.66
N LEU A 41 12.84 5.85 0.40
CA LEU A 41 14.25 6.23 0.66
C LEU A 41 14.72 7.39 -0.23
N ASN A 42 14.28 7.46 -1.48
CA ASN A 42 14.87 8.36 -2.48
C ASN A 42 14.22 9.75 -2.60
N ARG A 43 13.10 10.04 -1.93
CA ARG A 43 12.30 11.24 -2.24
C ARG A 43 11.95 12.07 -1.00
N ARG A 44 12.17 13.39 -1.11
CA ARG A 44 11.81 14.41 -0.08
C ARG A 44 10.43 15.05 -0.29
N LYS A 45 9.72 14.71 -1.37
CA LYS A 45 8.39 15.27 -1.66
C LYS A 45 7.32 14.42 -1.00
N ALA A 46 6.47 15.10 -0.24
CA ALA A 46 5.47 14.47 0.60
C ALA A 46 4.48 13.56 -0.17
N LEU A 47 4.03 13.96 -1.37
CA LEU A 47 3.18 13.10 -2.22
C LEU A 47 3.86 11.80 -2.64
N THR A 48 5.16 11.84 -2.93
CA THR A 48 5.91 10.64 -3.36
C THR A 48 6.20 9.72 -2.17
N GLN A 49 6.31 10.29 -0.97
CA GLN A 49 6.44 9.56 0.27
C GLN A 49 5.14 8.80 0.62
N VAL A 50 3.98 9.43 0.40
CA VAL A 50 2.66 8.78 0.52
C VAL A 50 2.51 7.62 -0.46
N LEU A 51 2.87 7.82 -1.73
CA LEU A 51 2.80 6.76 -2.75
C LEU A 51 3.75 5.59 -2.44
N GLY A 52 4.96 5.87 -1.94
CA GLY A 52 5.90 4.83 -1.50
C GLY A 52 5.37 4.02 -0.32
N LEU A 53 4.71 4.68 0.62
CA LEU A 53 4.08 4.07 1.79
C LEU A 53 2.89 3.18 1.42
N LEU A 54 1.97 3.69 0.59
CA LEU A 54 0.84 2.91 0.06
C LEU A 54 1.30 1.66 -0.71
N SER A 55 2.35 1.78 -1.53
CA SER A 55 2.89 0.62 -2.27
C SER A 55 3.52 -0.41 -1.33
N LEU A 56 4.16 0.05 -0.25
CA LEU A 56 4.75 -0.82 0.76
C LEU A 56 3.67 -1.57 1.55
N GLU A 57 2.60 -0.91 1.96
CA GLU A 57 1.44 -1.52 2.61
C GLU A 57 0.77 -2.56 1.72
N ASN A 58 0.49 -2.23 0.46
CA ASN A 58 -0.11 -3.16 -0.49
C ASN A 58 0.77 -4.39 -0.73
N GLY A 59 2.09 -4.21 -0.79
CA GLY A 59 3.04 -5.32 -0.87
C GLY A 59 3.00 -6.22 0.37
N LEU A 60 2.96 -5.63 1.57
CA LEU A 60 2.88 -6.39 2.82
C LEU A 60 1.54 -7.15 2.95
N PHE A 61 0.43 -6.52 2.55
CA PHE A 61 -0.91 -7.11 2.59
C PHE A 61 -1.02 -8.33 1.65
N LEU A 62 -0.51 -8.20 0.42
CA LEU A 62 -0.47 -9.30 -0.53
C LEU A 62 0.46 -10.44 -0.06
N ALA A 63 1.62 -10.12 0.53
CA ALA A 63 2.50 -11.12 1.11
C ALA A 63 1.83 -11.86 2.27
N ALA A 64 1.14 -11.14 3.16
CA ALA A 64 0.44 -11.72 4.30
C ALA A 64 -0.69 -12.67 3.87
N ILE A 65 -1.50 -12.29 2.88
CA ILE A 65 -2.56 -13.15 2.34
C ILE A 65 -1.96 -14.41 1.71
N SER A 66 -0.93 -14.26 0.86
CA SER A 66 -0.31 -15.40 0.19
C SER A 66 0.42 -16.36 1.15
N LEU A 67 1.12 -15.84 2.15
CA LEU A 67 1.96 -16.65 3.03
C LEU A 67 1.15 -17.31 4.14
N THR A 68 0.03 -16.70 4.54
CA THR A 68 -0.59 -17.01 5.83
C THR A 68 -2.03 -17.49 5.77
N TYR A 69 -2.65 -17.59 4.58
CA TYR A 69 -4.01 -18.13 4.41
C TYR A 69 -4.99 -17.64 5.50
N GLY A 70 -4.94 -16.35 5.85
CA GLY A 70 -5.87 -15.74 6.81
C GLY A 70 -5.42 -15.61 8.27
N MET A 71 -4.13 -15.43 8.60
CA MET A 71 -3.77 -14.99 9.97
C MET A 71 -4.30 -13.58 10.26
N PRO A 72 -5.22 -13.40 11.24
CA PRO A 72 -5.90 -12.12 11.48
C PRO A 72 -4.97 -11.01 11.98
N LEU A 73 -3.92 -11.36 12.73
CA LEU A 73 -3.04 -10.39 13.40
C LEU A 73 -2.27 -9.47 12.45
N VAL A 74 -1.85 -9.98 11.29
CA VAL A 74 -1.12 -9.16 10.30
C VAL A 74 -2.06 -8.15 9.63
N VAL A 75 -3.31 -8.54 9.40
CA VAL A 75 -4.35 -7.66 8.89
C VAL A 75 -4.67 -6.56 9.90
N GLU A 76 -4.82 -6.91 11.18
CA GLU A 76 -5.05 -5.95 12.26
C GLU A 76 -3.90 -4.93 12.36
N LEU A 77 -2.65 -5.39 12.38
CA LEU A 77 -1.47 -4.50 12.37
C LEU A 77 -1.41 -3.62 11.12
N GLY A 78 -1.80 -4.13 9.95
CA GLY A 78 -1.90 -3.36 8.72
C GLY A 78 -2.92 -2.23 8.83
N ILE A 79 -4.08 -2.48 9.43
CA ILE A 79 -5.10 -1.44 9.66
C ILE A 79 -4.61 -0.37 10.63
N PHE A 80 -3.92 -0.76 11.72
CA PHE A 80 -3.32 0.21 12.64
C PHE A 80 -2.24 1.06 11.96
N PHE A 81 -1.44 0.43 11.10
CA PHE A 81 -0.41 1.13 10.33
C PHE A 81 -1.04 2.11 9.32
N ASP A 82 -2.09 1.72 8.59
CA ASP A 82 -2.83 2.57 7.63
C ASP A 82 -3.39 3.84 8.31
N VAL A 83 -3.88 3.72 9.55
CA VAL A 83 -4.31 4.89 10.33
C VAL A 83 -3.15 5.85 10.61
N LEU A 84 -1.96 5.34 10.95
CA LEU A 84 -0.77 6.17 11.15
C LEU A 84 -0.34 6.87 9.84
N VAL A 85 -0.41 6.14 8.72
CA VAL A 85 -0.16 6.68 7.38
C VAL A 85 -1.13 7.83 7.08
N ALA A 86 -2.43 7.61 7.26
CA ALA A 86 -3.48 8.60 7.01
C ALA A 86 -3.26 9.89 7.81
N VAL A 87 -2.88 9.78 9.09
CA VAL A 87 -2.54 10.94 9.93
C VAL A 87 -1.30 11.67 9.40
N MET A 88 -0.26 10.95 8.98
CA MET A 88 0.94 11.55 8.38
C MET A 88 0.61 12.30 7.09
N VAL A 89 -0.20 11.72 6.21
CA VAL A 89 -0.66 12.35 4.96
C VAL A 89 -1.47 13.61 5.25
N LEU A 90 -2.38 13.55 6.22
CA LEU A 90 -3.19 14.70 6.64
C LEU A 90 -2.30 15.83 7.18
N GLY A 91 -1.29 15.51 8.00
CA GLY A 91 -0.32 16.48 8.50
C GLY A 91 0.45 17.18 7.37
N ILE A 92 0.91 16.41 6.38
CA ILE A 92 1.53 16.93 5.16
C ILE A 92 0.59 17.86 4.40
N LEU A 93 -0.68 17.45 4.21
CA LEU A 93 -1.67 18.21 3.48
C LEU A 93 -1.97 19.53 4.19
N VAL A 94 -2.13 19.50 5.52
CA VAL A 94 -2.32 20.70 6.34
C VAL A 94 -1.11 21.63 6.26
N PHE A 95 0.12 21.09 6.27
CA PHE A 95 1.34 21.90 6.11
C PHE A 95 1.39 22.56 4.73
N ARG A 96 1.05 21.81 3.67
CA ARG A 96 0.94 22.32 2.30
C ARG A 96 -0.15 23.38 2.14
N ILE A 97 -1.31 23.19 2.76
CA ILE A 97 -2.41 24.17 2.76
C ILE A 97 -1.94 25.44 3.47
N ARG A 98 -1.29 25.33 4.64
CA ARG A 98 -0.72 26.49 5.35
C ARG A 98 0.29 27.23 4.49
N GLU A 99 1.27 26.56 3.89
CA GLU A 99 2.22 27.19 2.96
C GLU A 99 1.51 27.85 1.77
N ALA A 100 0.51 27.19 1.18
CA ALA A 100 -0.23 27.73 0.05
C ALA A 100 -1.04 28.98 0.43
N PHE A 101 -1.72 28.99 1.59
CA PHE A 101 -2.46 30.13 2.11
C PHE A 101 -1.56 31.29 2.55
N ASP A 102 -0.41 30.99 3.16
CA ASP A 102 0.59 32.00 3.53
C ASP A 102 1.23 32.62 2.27
N SER A 103 1.40 31.85 1.20
CA SER A 103 1.85 32.35 -0.11
C SER A 103 0.78 33.11 -0.90
N MET A 104 -0.50 32.91 -0.55
CA MET A 104 -1.66 33.60 -1.15
C MET A 104 -2.01 34.88 -0.37
N ASP A 105 -1.06 35.42 0.39
CA ASP A 105 -1.17 36.75 0.95
C ASP A 105 -1.47 37.75 -0.18
N VAL A 106 -2.62 38.40 -0.02
CA VAL A 106 -3.32 39.27 -0.98
C VAL A 106 -2.57 40.60 -1.19
N SER A 107 -1.35 40.71 -0.67
CA SER A 107 -0.48 41.89 -0.70
C SER A 107 -0.01 42.27 -2.11
N LYS A 108 -0.12 41.38 -3.12
CA LYS A 108 0.18 41.71 -4.53
C LYS A 108 -1.03 42.13 -5.39
N LEU A 109 -2.27 42.02 -4.91
CA LEU A 109 -3.45 42.46 -5.66
C LEU A 109 -3.90 43.90 -5.35
N ARG A 110 -3.15 44.65 -4.52
CA ARG A 110 -3.43 46.05 -4.17
C ARG A 110 -2.47 47.05 -4.85
N LYS A 111 -2.08 46.78 -6.10
CA LYS A 111 -1.22 47.68 -6.91
C LYS A 111 -1.75 48.00 -8.32
N LEU A 112 -2.99 47.61 -8.62
CA LEU A 112 -3.68 47.92 -9.89
C LEU A 112 -4.94 48.77 -9.68
N ARG A 113 -4.90 49.64 -8.68
CA ARG A 113 -5.85 50.76 -8.55
C ARG A 113 -5.08 51.99 -8.10
N GLU A 114 -4.19 52.43 -8.97
CA GLU A 114 -3.81 53.81 -9.26
C GLU A 114 -3.44 53.84 -10.74
#